data_AF-E6QDC9-F1
#
_entry.id   AF-E6QDC9-F1
#
_cell.length_a   1.000
_cell.length_b   1.000
_cell.length_c   1.000
_cell.angle_alpha   90.00
_cell.angle_beta   90.00
_cell.angle_gamma   90.00
#
_symmetry.space_group_name_H-M   'P 1'
#
loop_
_entity.id
_entity.type
_entity.pdbx_description
1 polymer ?
#
loop_
_entity_poly.entity_id
_entity_poly.type
_entity_poly.pdbx_seq_one_letter_code
_entity_poly.pdbx_strand_id
1 'polypeptide(L)'
;MKHYSAERKAAVLQKMLPPTSLSVAELAKQEGISDVTLYHWRKQAIASGAMSAVTKKTAEGWSAESKLAAVVETALLSEVELSEYCREKGLYPGQVKVWKQACIVGQQTATQQKQTAGAQARADQKRIRELERELRRKDKALAEAAALLILRKKLNALWGDDAGED
;
A
#
# COMPACT_ATOMS: atom_id res chain seq x y z
N MET A 1 -42.29 -15.46 -0.75
CA MET A 1 -41.48 -14.29 -0.31
C MET A 1 -42.18 -13.03 -0.78
N LYS A 2 -42.20 -11.94 -0.01
CA LYS A 2 -42.71 -10.65 -0.51
C LYS A 2 -41.74 -10.14 -1.57
N HIS A 3 -42.17 -10.13 -2.83
CA HIS A 3 -41.37 -9.60 -3.93
C HIS A 3 -41.54 -8.08 -3.98
N TYR A 4 -40.45 -7.36 -3.75
CA TYR A 4 -40.43 -5.91 -3.89
C TYR A 4 -39.94 -5.56 -5.30
N SER A 5 -40.62 -4.64 -5.98
CA SER A 5 -40.18 -4.16 -7.29
C SER A 5 -38.83 -3.43 -7.17
N ALA A 6 -38.05 -3.44 -8.26
CA ALA A 6 -36.77 -2.75 -8.31
C ALA A 6 -36.92 -1.24 -8.03
N GLU A 7 -38.00 -0.63 -8.54
CA GLU A 7 -38.35 0.77 -8.30
C GLU A 7 -38.60 1.06 -6.82
N ARG A 8 -39.35 0.18 -6.13
CA ARG A 8 -39.64 0.35 -4.70
C ARG A 8 -38.37 0.20 -3.87
N LYS A 9 -37.51 -0.76 -4.21
CA LYS A 9 -36.20 -0.92 -3.55
C LYS A 9 -35.33 0.32 -3.73
N ALA A 10 -35.28 0.89 -4.93
CA ALA A 10 -34.51 2.10 -5.22
C ALA A 10 -35.04 3.32 -4.44
N ALA A 11 -36.37 3.53 -4.41
CA ALA A 11 -36.99 4.63 -3.67
C ALA A 11 -36.71 4.55 -2.15
N VAL A 12 -36.76 3.34 -1.58
CA VAL A 12 -36.45 3.10 -0.17
C VAL A 12 -34.95 3.35 0.12
N LEU A 13 -34.05 2.94 -0.77
CA LEU A 13 -32.62 3.22 -0.62
C LEU A 13 -32.28 4.71 -0.78
N GLN A 14 -32.99 5.45 -1.63
CA GLN A 14 -32.85 6.90 -1.77
C GLN A 14 -33.17 7.65 -0.47
N LYS A 15 -34.12 7.16 0.32
CA LYS A 15 -34.44 7.72 1.65
C LYS A 15 -33.30 7.51 2.68
N MET A 16 -32.38 6.59 2.43
CA MET A 16 -31.17 6.39 3.26
C MET A 16 -30.01 7.32 2.85
N LEU A 17 -30.14 8.02 1.72
CA LEU A 17 -29.15 8.95 1.19
C LEU A 17 -29.48 10.40 1.59
N PRO A 18 -28.49 11.31 1.61
CA PRO A 18 -28.75 12.74 1.71
C PRO A 18 -29.69 13.19 0.58
N PRO A 19 -30.69 14.05 0.84
CA PRO A 19 -30.84 14.95 2.00
C PRO A 19 -31.62 14.39 3.20
N THR A 20 -32.28 13.24 3.10
CA THR A 20 -33.16 12.71 4.17
C THR A 20 -32.40 11.89 5.21
N SER A 21 -31.38 11.12 4.79
CA SER A 21 -30.47 10.36 5.66
C SER A 21 -31.16 9.55 6.78
N LEU A 22 -32.32 8.95 6.49
CA LEU A 22 -33.11 8.21 7.48
C LEU A 22 -32.41 6.93 7.94
N SER A 23 -32.57 6.60 9.22
CA SER A 23 -32.01 5.35 9.76
C SER A 23 -32.80 4.14 9.29
N VAL A 24 -32.14 2.97 9.24
CA VAL A 24 -32.79 1.69 8.87
C VAL A 24 -33.97 1.38 9.81
N ALA A 25 -33.86 1.74 11.09
CA ALA A 25 -34.91 1.51 12.09
C ALA A 25 -36.16 2.38 11.86
N GLU A 26 -35.98 3.65 11.47
CA GLU A 26 -37.09 4.54 11.13
C GLU A 26 -37.76 4.11 9.83
N LEU A 27 -36.97 3.72 8.84
CA LEU A 27 -37.47 3.28 7.54
C LEU A 27 -38.23 1.96 7.64
N ALA A 28 -37.81 1.05 8.52
CA ALA A 28 -38.53 -0.19 8.82
C ALA A 28 -39.94 0.10 9.36
N LYS A 29 -40.07 1.12 10.25
CA LYS A 29 -41.36 1.55 10.79
C LYS A 29 -42.24 2.25 9.75
N GLN A 30 -41.66 3.10 8.91
CA GLN A 30 -42.40 3.86 7.90
C GLN A 30 -42.89 3.00 6.74
N GLU A 31 -42.04 2.10 6.22
CA GLU A 31 -42.32 1.33 5.01
C GLU A 31 -42.88 -0.07 5.30
N GLY A 32 -42.90 -0.48 6.58
CA GLY A 32 -43.35 -1.80 7.01
C GLY A 32 -42.46 -2.94 6.48
N ILE A 33 -41.18 -2.66 6.27
CA ILE A 33 -40.17 -3.62 5.77
C ILE A 33 -39.31 -4.06 6.97
N SER A 34 -38.95 -5.33 7.05
CA SER A 34 -38.06 -5.78 8.12
C SER A 34 -36.69 -5.10 8.03
N ASP A 35 -36.14 -4.75 9.18
CA ASP A 35 -34.79 -4.25 9.36
C ASP A 35 -33.75 -5.13 8.66
N VAL A 36 -33.86 -6.46 8.79
CA VAL A 36 -32.99 -7.44 8.13
C VAL A 36 -32.96 -7.27 6.60
N THR A 37 -34.13 -7.05 5.99
CA THR A 37 -34.25 -6.88 4.53
C THR A 37 -33.61 -5.56 4.09
N LEU A 38 -33.84 -4.49 4.84
CA LEU A 38 -33.25 -3.18 4.58
C LEU A 38 -31.72 -3.19 4.72
N TYR A 39 -31.18 -3.88 5.72
CA TYR A 39 -29.73 -4.09 5.86
C TYR A 39 -29.15 -4.86 4.68
N HIS A 40 -29.84 -5.92 4.23
CA HIS A 40 -29.41 -6.69 3.07
C HIS A 40 -29.37 -5.84 1.80
N TRP A 41 -30.42 -5.05 1.54
CA TRP A 41 -30.47 -4.13 0.40
C TRP A 41 -29.40 -3.06 0.46
N ARG A 42 -29.14 -2.50 1.65
CA ARG A 42 -28.07 -1.52 1.86
C ARG A 42 -26.72 -2.11 1.51
N LYS A 43 -26.42 -3.32 2.02
CA LYS A 43 -25.16 -4.03 1.75
C LYS A 43 -25.00 -4.32 0.26
N GLN A 44 -26.06 -4.76 -0.41
CA GLN A 44 -26.03 -5.04 -1.84
C GLN A 44 -25.82 -3.76 -2.67
N ALA A 45 -26.45 -2.65 -2.31
CA ALA A 45 -26.30 -1.36 -2.99
C ALA A 45 -24.92 -0.71 -2.78
N ILE A 46 -24.28 -0.96 -1.62
CA ILE A 46 -22.88 -0.59 -1.39
C ILE A 46 -21.96 -1.45 -2.26
N ALA A 47 -22.16 -2.77 -2.26
CA ALA A 47 -21.35 -3.70 -3.06
C ALA A 47 -21.47 -3.44 -4.58
N SER A 48 -22.63 -2.98 -5.05
CA SER A 48 -22.86 -2.63 -6.45
C SER A 48 -22.45 -1.19 -6.81
N GLY A 49 -21.89 -0.42 -5.87
CA GLY A 49 -21.46 0.97 -6.08
C GLY A 49 -22.58 2.00 -6.22
N ALA A 50 -23.86 1.58 -6.18
CA ALA A 50 -25.02 2.46 -6.32
C ALA A 50 -25.22 3.39 -5.12
N MET A 51 -24.56 3.11 -3.99
CA MET A 51 -24.70 3.86 -2.75
C MET A 51 -23.33 4.08 -2.07
N SER A 52 -22.39 4.68 -2.81
CA SER A 52 -21.05 5.02 -2.32
C SER A 52 -21.07 6.13 -1.24
N ALA A 53 -22.10 6.97 -1.20
CA ALA A 53 -22.21 8.12 -0.31
C ALA A 53 -22.63 7.80 1.15
N VAL A 54 -23.13 6.58 1.44
CA VAL A 54 -23.66 6.18 2.77
C VAL A 54 -22.63 5.40 3.60
N THR A 55 -21.47 5.14 3.02
CA THR A 55 -20.29 4.83 3.82
C THR A 55 -19.88 6.14 4.47
N LYS A 56 -20.17 6.29 5.77
CA LYS A 56 -19.42 7.22 6.63
C LYS A 56 -17.98 7.15 6.15
N LYS A 57 -17.38 8.27 5.74
CA LYS A 57 -15.96 8.34 5.35
C LYS A 57 -15.14 7.81 6.53
N THR A 58 -14.99 6.50 6.61
CA THR A 58 -14.15 5.82 7.58
C THR A 58 -12.76 6.36 7.33
N ALA A 59 -11.96 6.48 8.39
CA ALA A 59 -10.59 6.97 8.35
C ALA A 59 -9.70 6.33 7.25
N GLU A 60 -10.12 5.21 6.69
CA GLU A 60 -9.53 4.51 5.55
C GLU A 60 -9.66 5.25 4.21
N GLY A 61 -10.73 6.02 3.98
CA GLY A 61 -10.93 6.78 2.74
C GLY A 61 -10.18 8.12 2.66
N TRP A 62 -9.45 8.49 3.72
CA TRP A 62 -8.69 9.74 3.77
C TRP A 62 -7.27 9.52 3.22
N SER A 63 -6.88 10.34 2.23
CA SER A 63 -5.49 10.37 1.73
C SER A 63 -4.52 10.80 2.83
N ALA A 64 -3.23 10.45 2.67
CA ALA A 64 -2.20 10.83 3.63
C ALA A 64 -2.08 12.36 3.80
N GLU A 65 -2.25 13.10 2.70
CA GLU A 65 -2.26 14.57 2.68
C GLU A 65 -3.43 15.13 3.48
N SER A 66 -4.65 14.60 3.28
CA SER A 66 -5.84 15.04 4.03
C SER A 66 -5.75 14.69 5.52
N LYS A 67 -5.13 13.55 5.87
CA LYS A 67 -4.85 13.20 7.27
C LYS A 67 -3.88 14.18 7.91
N LEU A 68 -2.82 14.55 7.20
CA LEU A 68 -1.86 15.54 7.66
C LEU A 68 -2.51 16.92 7.83
N ALA A 69 -3.29 17.37 6.86
CA ALA A 69 -4.02 18.64 6.94
C ALA A 69 -4.92 18.70 8.18
N ALA A 70 -5.70 17.64 8.43
CA ALA A 70 -6.54 17.55 9.62
C ALA A 70 -5.72 17.61 10.92
N VAL A 71 -4.55 16.97 10.98
CA VAL A 71 -3.65 17.04 12.15
C VAL A 71 -3.08 18.45 12.35
N VAL A 72 -2.76 19.17 11.26
CA VAL A 72 -2.25 20.54 11.32
C VAL A 72 -3.33 21.53 11.75
N GLU A 73 -4.51 21.45 11.17
CA GLU A 73 -5.66 22.30 11.51
C GLU A 73 -6.07 22.12 12.98
N THR A 74 -6.01 20.89 13.50
CA THR A 74 -6.37 20.57 14.88
C THR A 74 -5.23 20.78 15.88
N ALA A 75 -4.04 21.19 15.44
CA ALA A 75 -2.86 21.29 16.31
C ALA A 75 -2.99 22.35 17.41
N LEU A 76 -3.74 23.43 17.14
CA LEU A 76 -3.95 24.55 18.07
C LEU A 76 -5.34 24.54 18.73
N LEU A 77 -6.20 23.60 18.34
CA LEU A 77 -7.57 23.52 18.87
C LEU A 77 -7.57 22.89 20.26
N SER A 78 -8.44 23.42 21.13
CA SER A 78 -8.79 22.80 22.40
C SER A 78 -9.53 21.46 22.20
N GLU A 79 -9.66 20.64 23.24
CA GLU A 79 -10.37 19.34 23.11
C GLU A 79 -11.86 19.52 22.74
N VAL A 80 -12.46 20.66 23.08
CA VAL A 80 -13.84 21.00 22.73
C VAL A 80 -13.94 21.31 21.24
N GLU A 81 -13.10 22.22 20.74
CA GLU A 81 -13.06 22.61 19.32
C GLU A 81 -12.64 21.45 18.43
N LEU A 82 -11.74 20.59 18.90
CA LEU A 82 -11.35 19.36 18.19
C LEU A 82 -12.54 18.39 18.06
N SER A 83 -13.38 18.31 19.09
CA SER A 83 -14.59 17.49 19.05
C SER A 83 -15.64 18.04 18.08
N GLU A 84 -15.77 19.36 17.98
CA GLU A 84 -16.64 20.04 17.01
C GLU A 84 -16.14 19.83 15.57
N TYR A 85 -14.86 20.10 15.32
CA TYR A 85 -14.20 19.83 14.04
C TYR A 85 -14.39 18.37 13.59
N CYS A 86 -14.21 17.43 14.52
CA CYS A 86 -14.39 16.01 14.27
C CYS A 86 -15.84 15.68 13.84
N ARG A 87 -16.85 16.32 14.47
CA ARG A 87 -18.26 16.11 14.10
C ARG A 87 -18.55 16.63 12.69
N GLU A 88 -18.04 17.80 12.33
CA GLU A 88 -18.22 18.39 10.99
C GLU A 88 -17.58 17.54 9.89
N LYS A 89 -16.39 17.01 10.14
CA LYS A 89 -15.62 16.22 9.17
C LYS A 89 -15.97 14.73 9.19
N GLY A 90 -16.80 14.28 10.12
CA GLY A 90 -17.15 12.87 10.30
C GLY A 90 -15.99 12.01 10.85
N LEU A 91 -15.09 12.63 11.61
CA LEU A 91 -13.93 12.01 12.24
C LEU A 91 -14.15 11.78 13.73
N TYR A 92 -13.32 10.94 14.33
CA TYR A 92 -13.25 10.77 15.78
C TYR A 92 -11.98 11.42 16.36
N PRO A 93 -12.05 12.09 17.52
CA PRO A 93 -10.88 12.67 18.18
C PRO A 93 -9.70 11.69 18.34
N GLY A 94 -10.00 10.42 18.64
CA GLY A 94 -8.98 9.37 18.73
C GLY A 94 -8.24 9.12 17.41
N GLN A 95 -8.90 9.25 16.27
CA GLN A 95 -8.26 9.05 14.95
C GLN A 95 -7.25 10.14 14.65
N VAL A 96 -7.58 11.40 14.96
CA VAL A 96 -6.67 12.54 14.81
C VAL A 96 -5.45 12.38 15.71
N LYS A 97 -5.64 11.93 16.96
CA LYS A 97 -4.54 11.62 17.90
C LYS A 97 -3.63 10.50 17.34
N VAL A 98 -4.22 9.44 16.78
CA VAL A 98 -3.45 8.35 16.11
C VAL A 98 -2.66 8.87 14.92
N TRP A 99 -3.25 9.71 14.07
CA TRP A 99 -2.56 10.28 12.91
C TRP A 99 -1.42 11.19 13.33
N LYS A 100 -1.62 12.03 14.35
CA LYS A 100 -0.55 12.85 14.94
C LYS A 100 0.63 11.98 15.38
N GLN A 101 0.36 10.90 16.11
CA GLN A 101 1.41 9.99 16.56
C GLN A 101 2.09 9.29 15.37
N ALA A 102 1.34 8.86 14.36
CA ALA A 102 1.88 8.26 13.15
C ALA A 102 2.81 9.21 12.39
N CYS A 103 2.48 10.51 12.31
CA CYS A 103 3.36 11.53 11.71
C CYS A 103 4.68 11.66 12.48
N ILE A 104 4.64 11.70 13.82
CA ILE A 104 5.84 11.81 14.66
C ILE A 104 6.73 10.57 14.51
N VAL A 105 6.14 9.37 14.63
CA VAL A 105 6.86 8.09 14.51
C VAL A 105 7.42 7.93 13.10
N GLY A 106 6.65 8.30 12.08
CA GLY A 106 7.09 8.27 10.68
C GLY A 106 8.34 9.11 10.45
N GLN A 107 8.41 10.32 11.03
CA GLN A 107 9.59 11.17 10.91
C GLN A 107 10.83 10.61 11.62
N GLN A 108 10.65 10.04 12.82
CA GLN A 108 11.74 9.38 13.55
C GLN A 108 12.27 8.16 12.79
N THR A 109 11.35 7.34 12.27
CA THR A 109 11.66 6.12 11.51
C THR A 109 12.35 6.46 10.20
N ALA A 110 11.88 7.46 9.45
CA ALA A 110 12.49 7.89 8.20
C ALA A 110 13.95 8.35 8.39
N THR A 111 14.22 9.04 9.51
CA THR A 111 15.58 9.49 9.86
C THR A 111 16.49 8.30 10.17
N GLN A 112 16.00 7.34 10.95
CA GLN A 112 16.74 6.13 11.30
C GLN A 112 16.97 5.22 10.09
N GLN A 113 15.95 5.02 9.25
CA GLN A 113 16.04 4.25 8.01
C GLN A 113 17.04 4.86 7.03
N LYS A 114 17.11 6.20 6.91
CA LYS A 114 18.08 6.86 6.05
C LYS A 114 19.52 6.63 6.53
N GLN A 115 19.75 6.60 7.84
CA GLN A 115 21.06 6.31 8.41
C GLN A 115 21.47 4.85 8.21
N THR A 116 20.57 3.91 8.49
CA THR A 116 20.86 2.46 8.31
C THR A 116 21.02 2.09 6.84
N ALA A 117 20.16 2.61 5.95
CA ALA A 117 20.28 2.40 4.51
C ALA A 117 21.58 2.97 3.95
N GLY A 118 22.03 4.13 4.43
CA GLY A 118 23.32 4.71 4.04
C GLY A 118 24.52 3.85 4.49
N ALA A 119 24.46 3.27 5.68
CA ALA A 119 25.50 2.37 6.17
C ALA A 119 25.53 1.04 5.40
N GLN A 120 24.36 0.45 5.13
CA GLN A 120 24.22 -0.77 4.32
C GLN A 120 24.72 -0.55 2.90
N ALA A 121 24.30 0.52 2.23
CA ALA A 121 24.74 0.83 0.86
C ALA A 121 26.28 0.97 0.76
N ARG A 122 26.93 1.53 1.79
CA ARG A 122 28.40 1.61 1.85
C ARG A 122 29.05 0.24 2.05
N ALA A 123 28.48 -0.61 2.89
CA ALA A 123 28.97 -1.96 3.11
C ALA A 123 28.83 -2.81 1.82
N ASP A 124 27.68 -2.74 1.17
CA ASP A 124 27.39 -3.44 -0.08
C ASP A 124 28.33 -2.96 -1.19
N GLN A 125 28.55 -1.64 -1.31
CA GLN A 125 29.47 -1.10 -2.31
C GLN A 125 30.91 -1.57 -2.09
N LYS A 126 31.36 -1.71 -0.84
CA LYS A 126 32.67 -2.30 -0.54
C LYS A 126 32.71 -3.77 -0.96
N ARG A 127 31.67 -4.53 -0.64
CA ARG A 127 31.58 -5.95 -0.99
C ARG A 127 31.57 -6.18 -2.49
N ILE A 128 30.83 -5.38 -3.25
CA ILE A 128 30.80 -5.40 -4.71
C ILE A 128 32.21 -5.16 -5.27
N ARG A 129 32.92 -4.13 -4.79
CA ARG A 129 34.28 -3.84 -5.25
C ARG A 129 35.27 -4.96 -4.95
N GLU A 130 35.15 -5.63 -3.80
CA GLU A 130 35.97 -6.79 -3.47
C GLU A 130 35.70 -7.95 -4.42
N LEU A 131 34.42 -8.29 -4.62
CA LEU A 131 34.00 -9.36 -5.53
C LEU A 131 34.43 -9.07 -6.98
N GLU A 132 34.30 -7.83 -7.44
CA GLU A 132 34.78 -7.42 -8.77
C GLU A 132 36.29 -7.60 -8.93
N ARG A 133 37.09 -7.32 -7.90
CA ARG A 133 38.55 -7.54 -7.95
C ARG A 133 38.89 -9.01 -7.99
N GLU A 134 38.22 -9.83 -7.18
CA GLU A 134 38.41 -11.28 -7.19
C GLU A 134 38.04 -11.87 -8.55
N LEU A 135 36.93 -11.42 -9.13
CA LEU A 135 36.46 -11.85 -10.44
C LEU A 135 37.49 -11.49 -11.52
N ARG A 136 38.00 -10.26 -11.55
CA ARG A 136 39.08 -9.86 -12.48
C ARG A 136 40.36 -10.70 -12.34
N ARG A 137 40.74 -11.06 -11.11
CA ARG A 137 41.92 -11.91 -10.87
C ARG A 137 41.70 -13.32 -11.41
N LYS A 138 40.50 -13.89 -11.18
CA LYS A 138 40.12 -15.21 -11.68
C LYS A 138 40.04 -15.22 -13.21
N ASP A 139 39.43 -14.22 -13.82
CA ASP A 139 39.35 -14.09 -15.28
C ASP A 139 40.73 -13.96 -15.92
N LYS A 140 41.65 -13.22 -15.30
CA LYS A 140 43.03 -13.13 -15.77
C LYS A 140 43.73 -14.50 -15.72
N ALA A 141 43.62 -15.23 -14.61
CA ALA A 141 44.20 -16.56 -14.49
C ALA A 141 43.58 -17.56 -15.49
N LEU A 142 42.26 -17.47 -15.72
CA LEU A 142 41.57 -18.27 -16.73
C LEU A 142 42.03 -17.93 -18.15
N ALA A 143 42.24 -16.66 -18.46
CA ALA A 143 42.76 -16.22 -19.75
C ALA A 143 44.21 -16.69 -19.99
N GLU A 144 45.06 -16.63 -18.96
CA GLU A 144 46.43 -17.16 -19.01
C GLU A 144 46.43 -18.68 -19.23
N ALA A 145 45.57 -19.43 -18.53
CA ALA A 145 45.42 -20.87 -18.75
C ALA A 145 44.92 -21.19 -20.17
N ALA A 146 43.93 -20.45 -20.67
CA ALA A 146 43.44 -20.60 -22.05
C ALA A 146 44.53 -20.31 -23.08
N ALA A 147 45.35 -19.27 -22.86
CA ALA A 147 46.48 -18.95 -23.74
C ALA A 147 47.53 -20.07 -23.76
N LEU A 148 47.86 -20.66 -22.61
CA LEU A 148 48.78 -21.80 -22.52
C LEU A 148 48.24 -23.02 -23.28
N LEU A 149 46.94 -23.33 -23.16
CA LEU A 149 46.31 -24.42 -23.92
C LEU A 149 46.36 -24.17 -25.43
N ILE A 150 46.09 -22.95 -25.88
CA ILE A 150 46.16 -22.58 -27.29
C ILE A 150 47.60 -22.70 -27.82
N LEU A 151 48.58 -22.21 -27.07
CA LEU A 151 50.00 -22.32 -27.44
C LEU A 151 50.44 -23.77 -27.52
N ARG A 152 50.07 -24.61 -26.55
CA ARG A 152 50.33 -26.06 -26.59
C ARG A 152 49.72 -26.71 -27.83
N LYS A 153 48.46 -26.39 -28.17
CA LYS A 153 47.81 -26.92 -29.38
C LYS A 153 48.56 -26.51 -30.66
N LYS A 154 48.96 -25.23 -30.77
CA LYS A 154 49.72 -24.73 -31.93
C LYS A 154 51.09 -25.39 -32.05
N LEU A 155 51.75 -25.64 -30.92
CA LEU A 155 53.05 -26.28 -30.86
C LEU A 155 52.98 -27.75 -31.31
N ASN A 156 51.99 -28.51 -30.82
CA ASN A 156 51.73 -29.88 -31.26
C ASN A 156 51.47 -29.94 -32.79
N ALA A 157 50.67 -29.01 -33.32
CA ALA A 157 50.39 -28.94 -34.75
C ALA A 157 51.65 -28.63 -35.60
N LEU A 158 52.60 -27.86 -35.08
CA LEU A 158 53.88 -27.58 -35.76
C LEU A 158 54.84 -28.77 -35.73
N TRP A 159 54.83 -29.55 -34.66
CA TRP A 159 55.70 -30.74 -34.53
C TRP A 159 55.10 -32.02 -35.12
N GLY A 160 53.90 -31.95 -35.71
CA GLY A 160 53.29 -33.11 -36.37
C GLY A 160 52.83 -34.20 -35.40
N ASP A 161 52.67 -33.88 -34.11
CA ASP A 161 51.96 -34.73 -33.16
C ASP A 161 50.44 -34.58 -33.37
N ASP A 162 50.00 -34.92 -34.59
CA ASP A 162 48.74 -35.62 -34.82
C ASP A 162 49.01 -37.14 -34.67
N ALA A 163 49.76 -37.52 -33.63
CA ALA A 163 49.87 -38.91 -33.21
C ALA A 163 48.61 -39.27 -32.41
N GLY A 164 47.54 -39.60 -33.14
CA GLY A 164 46.40 -40.35 -32.63
C GLY A 164 45.08 -39.57 -32.58
N GLU A 165 44.48 -39.35 -33.76
CA GLU A 165 43.05 -39.63 -33.90
C GLU A 165 42.85 -41.14 -33.69
N ASP A 166 42.30 -41.51 -32.53
CA ASP A 166 41.21 -42.48 -32.32
C ASP A 166 40.82 -42.52 -30.84
#